data_AF-A0A8S9M878-F1
#
_entry.id   AF-A0A8S9M878-F1
#
_cell.length_a   1.000
_cell.length_b   1.000
_cell.length_c   1.000
_cell.angle_alpha   90.00
_cell.angle_beta   90.00
_cell.angle_gamma   90.00
#
_symmetry.space_group_name_H-M   'P 1'
#
loop_
_entity.id
_entity.type
_entity.pdbx_description
1 polymer ?
#
loop_
_entity_poly.entity_id
_entity_poly.type
_entity_poly.pdbx_seq_one_letter_code
_entity_poly.pdbx_strand_id
1 'polypeptide(L)'
;MLYSAAIKVPARAIEMYLELRERVEEHVKGFTEPLSEKLLPDLHPSEQNVVYTLVLDLNETLLYTDWKRERGWRTFKRPGVDAFLEHLGKFYEIVVYSDQMDMYVYPVCEKLDPNGYIRYKLARGATKYENGKHYRDLSKLNRDPKRILYVSGNAFETSLQPENCVPIKPYKLESDDTALVDLIPFLEYVARNGPADIRPVLASYERKDVAKEFLERSIEYQKYYNSPFALYVIITSSSISLVKHIMTWVLLELCSVPARAIEMYLELRERVEEHVKGFTEPLSEKLLPDLHPSEQNVVYTLVLDLNETLLYTDWKRERGWRTFKRPGVDAFLEHLGKFYEIVVYSDQMDMYVYPVCEKLDPNGYIRYKLARGATKYENGKHYRDLSKLNRDPKRILYVSGNAFDTSLQPENCVPIKPYKLESDDTALVDLIPFLEYVARNGPADIRPVLASYERKDVAKEFLERSIEYQKPVLASYERKDVAKEFLERSIEYQKRMQGQRQGRLWRR
;
A
#
# COMPACT_ATOMS: atom_id res chain seq x y z
N MET A 1 11.86 -39.24 18.61
CA MET A 1 10.92 -39.54 17.51
C MET A 1 9.51 -39.56 18.09
N LEU A 2 8.74 -38.49 17.91
CA LEU A 2 7.31 -38.47 18.24
C LEU A 2 6.54 -38.54 16.92
N TYR A 3 5.85 -39.67 16.72
CA TYR A 3 5.03 -39.95 15.55
C TYR A 3 3.78 -39.05 15.55
N SER A 4 3.56 -38.40 14.41
CA SER A 4 2.33 -37.66 14.07
C SER A 4 1.13 -38.62 14.04
N ALA A 5 0.21 -38.48 14.99
CA ALA A 5 -1.09 -39.13 14.94
C ALA A 5 -1.98 -38.40 13.93
N ALA A 6 -2.13 -38.98 12.73
CA ALA A 6 -3.09 -38.51 11.73
C ALA A 6 -4.51 -38.72 12.28
N ILE A 7 -5.20 -37.61 12.59
CA ILE A 7 -6.61 -37.61 12.98
C ILE A 7 -7.43 -38.11 11.78
N LYS A 8 -8.00 -39.32 11.88
CA LYS A 8 -8.92 -39.85 10.87
C LYS A 8 -10.28 -39.15 11.04
N VAL A 9 -10.54 -38.18 10.17
CA VAL A 9 -11.85 -37.53 10.08
C VAL A 9 -12.83 -38.54 9.43
N PRO A 10 -14.02 -38.78 10.01
CA PRO A 10 -15.01 -39.68 9.41
C PRO A 10 -15.44 -39.20 8.02
N ALA A 11 -15.50 -40.10 7.03
CA ALA A 11 -15.85 -39.76 5.64
C ALA A 11 -17.16 -38.95 5.53
N ARG A 12 -18.15 -39.28 6.36
CA ARG A 12 -19.44 -38.56 6.43
C ARG A 12 -19.31 -37.09 6.87
N ALA A 13 -18.32 -36.77 7.69
CA ALA A 13 -18.04 -35.38 8.09
C ALA A 13 -17.32 -34.60 6.98
N ILE A 14 -16.52 -35.29 6.16
CA ILE A 14 -15.91 -34.71 4.95
C ILE A 14 -17.00 -34.46 3.90
N GLU A 15 -17.89 -35.43 3.66
CA GLU A 15 -19.04 -35.26 2.76
C GLU A 15 -19.95 -34.11 3.21
N MET A 16 -20.31 -34.05 4.50
CA MET A 16 -21.10 -32.95 5.04
C MET A 16 -20.40 -31.58 4.92
N TYR A 17 -19.08 -31.53 5.09
CA TYR A 17 -18.28 -30.32 4.86
C TYR A 17 -18.25 -29.92 3.38
N LEU A 18 -18.10 -30.89 2.47
CA LEU A 18 -18.10 -30.66 1.03
C LEU A 18 -19.48 -30.18 0.55
N GLU A 19 -20.58 -30.79 1.00
CA GLU A 19 -21.94 -30.34 0.71
C GLU A 19 -22.23 -28.94 1.28
N LEU A 20 -21.76 -28.64 2.50
CA LEU A 20 -21.91 -27.32 3.10
C LEU A 20 -21.10 -26.27 2.32
N ARG A 21 -19.88 -26.63 1.92
CA ARG A 21 -19.02 -25.79 1.09
C ARG A 21 -19.66 -25.52 -0.28
N GLU A 22 -20.21 -26.54 -0.92
CA GLU A 22 -20.89 -26.42 -2.22
C GLU A 22 -22.13 -25.51 -2.09
N ARG A 23 -22.95 -25.68 -1.05
CA ARG A 23 -24.09 -24.78 -0.77
C ARG A 23 -23.67 -23.34 -0.49
N VAL A 24 -22.57 -23.13 0.23
CA VAL A 24 -22.01 -21.78 0.48
C VAL A 24 -21.46 -21.19 -0.81
N GLU A 25 -20.75 -21.98 -1.62
CA GLU A 25 -20.22 -21.56 -2.91
C GLU A 25 -21.35 -21.20 -3.89
N GLU A 26 -22.45 -21.97 -3.94
CA GLU A 26 -23.66 -21.65 -4.71
C GLU A 26 -24.31 -20.33 -4.26
N HIS A 27 -24.40 -20.10 -2.94
CA HIS A 27 -24.96 -18.87 -2.39
C HIS A 27 -24.10 -17.64 -2.69
N VAL A 28 -22.78 -17.83 -2.76
CA VAL A 28 -21.79 -16.79 -3.07
C VAL A 28 -21.68 -16.55 -4.57
N LYS A 29 -21.96 -17.55 -5.41
CA LYS A 29 -21.84 -17.50 -6.87
C LYS A 29 -22.58 -16.31 -7.48
N GLY A 30 -23.80 -16.03 -7.03
CA GLY A 30 -24.60 -14.87 -7.48
C GLY A 30 -24.01 -13.50 -7.12
N PHE A 31 -23.06 -13.44 -6.18
CA PHE A 31 -22.34 -12.22 -5.78
C PHE A 31 -20.91 -12.17 -6.36
N THR A 32 -20.41 -13.25 -6.97
CA THR A 32 -19.03 -13.37 -7.47
C THR A 32 -18.91 -13.53 -8.98
N GLU A 33 -20.00 -13.83 -9.69
CA GLU A 33 -19.98 -13.78 -11.15
C GLU A 33 -19.79 -12.33 -11.63
N PRO A 34 -19.04 -12.10 -12.71
CA PRO A 34 -18.90 -10.76 -13.26
C PRO A 34 -20.29 -10.21 -13.56
N LEU A 35 -20.59 -9.04 -12.99
CA LEU A 35 -21.92 -8.38 -13.06
C LEU A 35 -22.41 -8.08 -14.49
N SER A 36 -21.54 -8.22 -15.49
CA SER A 36 -21.81 -7.90 -16.90
C SER A 36 -21.39 -9.04 -17.82
N GLU A 37 -22.25 -9.34 -18.81
CA GLU A 37 -21.95 -10.26 -19.92
C GLU A 37 -20.81 -9.78 -20.83
N LYS A 38 -20.56 -8.46 -20.85
CA LYS A 38 -19.45 -7.83 -21.58
C LYS A 38 -18.56 -7.07 -20.60
N LEU A 39 -17.30 -7.46 -20.50
CA LEU A 39 -16.32 -6.82 -19.60
C LEU A 39 -15.73 -5.54 -20.19
N LEU A 40 -15.66 -5.43 -21.52
CA LEU A 40 -15.15 -4.24 -22.22
C LEU A 40 -16.23 -3.63 -23.13
N PRO A 41 -16.21 -2.30 -23.31
CA PRO A 41 -17.11 -1.64 -24.25
C PRO A 41 -16.84 -2.08 -25.69
N ASP A 42 -17.80 -1.81 -26.58
CA ASP A 42 -17.65 -2.10 -28.01
C ASP A 42 -16.50 -1.27 -28.61
N LEU A 43 -15.68 -1.90 -29.45
CA LEU A 43 -14.63 -1.21 -30.21
C LEU A 43 -15.26 -0.29 -31.25
N HIS A 44 -14.56 0.80 -31.60
CA HIS A 44 -14.96 1.64 -32.71
C HIS A 44 -15.01 0.80 -34.00
N PRO A 45 -15.96 1.01 -34.93
CA PRO A 45 -16.10 0.19 -36.14
C PRO A 45 -14.81 0.06 -36.98
N SER A 46 -13.93 1.07 -36.96
CA SER A 46 -12.64 1.02 -37.64
C SER A 46 -11.58 0.14 -36.94
N GLU A 47 -11.77 -0.19 -35.66
CA GLU A 47 -10.82 -0.95 -34.85
C GLU A 47 -11.18 -2.45 -34.77
N GLN A 48 -12.47 -2.80 -34.90
CA GLN A 48 -13.03 -4.14 -34.62
C GLN A 48 -12.33 -5.31 -35.35
N ASN A 49 -11.76 -5.08 -36.54
CA ASN A 49 -11.10 -6.11 -37.34
C ASN A 49 -9.61 -5.83 -37.61
N VAL A 50 -9.03 -4.88 -36.91
CA VAL A 50 -7.65 -4.41 -37.16
C VAL A 50 -6.81 -4.57 -35.91
N VAL A 51 -7.34 -4.18 -34.75
CA VAL A 51 -6.59 -4.13 -33.49
C VAL A 51 -6.54 -5.52 -32.86
N TYR A 52 -5.37 -5.92 -32.37
CA TYR A 52 -5.22 -7.07 -31.47
C TYR A 52 -5.34 -6.60 -30.02
N THR A 53 -5.94 -7.43 -29.18
CA THR A 53 -6.03 -7.18 -27.74
C THR A 53 -4.93 -7.98 -27.03
N LEU A 54 -4.01 -7.27 -26.39
CA LEU A 54 -2.96 -7.85 -25.56
C LEU A 54 -3.39 -7.80 -24.10
N VAL A 55 -3.78 -8.95 -23.57
CA VAL A 55 -4.20 -9.12 -22.18
C VAL A 55 -2.99 -9.49 -21.34
N LEU A 56 -2.71 -8.71 -20.31
CA LEU A 56 -1.56 -8.89 -19.42
C LEU A 56 -2.06 -9.18 -18.00
N ASP A 57 -1.56 -10.23 -17.37
CA ASP A 57 -1.71 -10.34 -15.92
C ASP A 57 -0.79 -9.34 -15.21
N LEU A 58 -1.10 -9.01 -13.96
CA LEU A 58 -0.37 -8.00 -13.21
C LEU A 58 0.77 -8.63 -12.39
N ASN A 59 0.42 -9.49 -11.42
CA ASN A 59 1.39 -10.10 -10.52
C ASN A 59 2.17 -11.24 -11.21
N GLU A 60 3.45 -11.35 -10.88
CA GLU A 60 4.43 -12.27 -11.50
C GLU A 60 4.60 -12.10 -13.03
N THR A 61 4.00 -11.06 -13.62
CA THR A 61 4.02 -10.80 -15.07
C THR A 61 4.61 -9.43 -15.36
N LEU A 62 3.94 -8.35 -14.95
CA LEU A 62 4.45 -6.97 -15.07
C LEU A 62 5.16 -6.50 -13.80
N LEU A 63 4.82 -7.08 -12.67
CA LEU A 63 5.40 -6.74 -11.38
C LEU A 63 5.38 -7.95 -10.47
N TYR A 64 6.12 -7.89 -9.39
CA TYR A 64 6.07 -8.88 -8.32
C TYR A 64 5.75 -8.18 -7.01
N THR A 65 4.75 -8.69 -6.29
CA THR A 65 4.43 -8.21 -4.96
C THR A 65 4.73 -9.26 -3.92
N ASP A 66 5.58 -8.93 -2.95
CA ASP A 66 5.85 -9.77 -1.79
C ASP A 66 5.48 -9.09 -0.49
N TRP A 67 5.26 -9.91 0.53
CA TRP A 67 5.18 -9.44 1.90
C TRP A 67 6.36 -10.00 2.68
N LYS A 68 7.10 -9.13 3.35
CA LYS A 68 8.10 -9.52 4.35
C LYS A 68 7.82 -8.81 5.66
N ARG A 69 8.07 -9.51 6.77
CA ARG A 69 7.79 -9.03 8.13
C ARG A 69 8.38 -7.64 8.43
N GLU A 70 9.59 -7.38 7.94
CA GLU A 70 10.35 -6.15 8.22
C GLU A 70 9.88 -4.94 7.39
N ARG A 71 9.36 -5.17 6.18
CA ARG A 71 9.07 -4.11 5.20
C ARG A 71 7.62 -4.06 4.71
N GLY A 72 6.77 -4.98 5.19
CA GLY A 72 5.39 -5.15 4.76
C GLY A 72 5.26 -5.61 3.31
N TRP A 73 4.10 -5.31 2.71
CA TRP A 73 3.88 -5.49 1.28
C TRP A 73 4.77 -4.54 0.49
N ARG A 74 5.47 -5.07 -0.50
CA ARG A 74 6.26 -4.32 -1.47
C ARG A 74 5.95 -4.83 -2.86
N THR A 75 5.82 -3.89 -3.78
CA THR A 75 5.60 -4.14 -5.19
C THR A 75 6.84 -3.71 -5.95
N PHE A 76 7.35 -4.61 -6.78
CA PHE A 76 8.56 -4.44 -7.56
C PHE A 76 8.20 -4.51 -9.04
N LYS A 77 8.51 -3.45 -9.76
CA LYS A 77 8.32 -3.41 -11.21
C LYS A 77 9.28 -4.40 -11.87
N ARG A 78 8.79 -5.21 -12.80
CA ARG A 78 9.66 -6.11 -13.57
C ARG A 78 10.54 -5.29 -14.52
N PRO A 79 11.83 -5.65 -14.70
CA PRO A 79 12.66 -5.00 -15.71
C PRO A 79 12.01 -5.05 -17.10
N GLY A 80 12.13 -3.95 -17.85
CA GLY A 80 11.63 -3.85 -19.23
C GLY A 80 10.14 -3.55 -19.40
N VAL A 81 9.34 -3.44 -18.32
CA VAL A 81 7.90 -3.15 -18.43
C VAL A 81 7.61 -1.83 -19.14
N ASP A 82 8.36 -0.77 -18.81
CA ASP A 82 8.14 0.55 -19.41
C ASP A 82 8.33 0.49 -20.94
N ALA A 83 9.44 -0.11 -21.38
CA ALA A 83 9.75 -0.31 -22.80
C ALA A 83 8.73 -1.23 -23.49
N PHE A 84 8.27 -2.28 -22.79
CA PHE A 84 7.26 -3.21 -23.29
C PHE A 84 5.93 -2.50 -23.54
N LEU A 85 5.44 -1.73 -22.56
CA LEU A 85 4.17 -0.98 -22.67
C LEU A 85 4.27 0.14 -23.70
N GLU A 86 5.36 0.93 -23.68
CA GLU A 86 5.59 2.02 -24.62
C GLU A 86 5.64 1.54 -26.08
N HIS A 87 6.33 0.42 -26.32
CA HIS A 87 6.47 -0.10 -27.68
C HIS A 87 5.19 -0.78 -28.15
N LEU A 88 4.62 -1.69 -27.36
CA LEU A 88 3.47 -2.48 -27.77
C LEU A 88 2.15 -1.71 -27.71
N GLY A 89 2.06 -0.64 -26.90
CA GLY A 89 0.90 0.26 -26.86
C GLY A 89 0.64 0.97 -28.20
N LYS A 90 1.62 1.00 -29.11
CA LYS A 90 1.47 1.51 -30.49
C LYS A 90 0.71 0.54 -31.41
N PHE A 91 0.67 -0.73 -31.04
CA PHE A 91 0.19 -1.81 -31.90
C PHE A 91 -1.04 -2.53 -31.33
N TYR A 92 -1.14 -2.60 -30.00
CA TYR A 92 -2.14 -3.39 -29.29
C TYR A 92 -3.08 -2.52 -28.47
N GLU A 93 -4.33 -2.95 -28.36
CA GLU A 93 -5.16 -2.59 -27.22
C GLU A 93 -4.66 -3.37 -26.00
N ILE A 94 -3.96 -2.69 -25.10
CA ILE A 94 -3.45 -3.32 -23.88
C ILE A 94 -4.53 -3.33 -22.79
N VAL A 95 -4.80 -4.52 -22.24
CA VAL A 95 -5.75 -4.74 -21.15
C VAL A 95 -5.03 -5.45 -20.01
N VAL A 96 -5.02 -4.85 -18.81
CA VAL A 96 -4.58 -5.56 -17.60
C VAL A 96 -5.75 -6.36 -17.04
N TYR A 97 -5.57 -7.66 -16.80
CA TYR A 97 -6.61 -8.54 -16.27
C TYR A 97 -6.09 -9.39 -15.09
N SER A 98 -6.35 -8.91 -13.88
CA SER A 98 -5.81 -9.46 -12.64
C SER A 98 -6.90 -10.00 -11.72
N ASP A 99 -6.55 -11.02 -10.92
CA ASP A 99 -7.34 -11.53 -9.79
C ASP A 99 -7.08 -10.76 -8.49
N GLN A 100 -6.37 -9.64 -8.53
CA GLN A 100 -6.25 -8.75 -7.38
C GLN A 100 -7.48 -7.83 -7.29
N MET A 101 -7.76 -7.32 -6.10
CA MET A 101 -8.88 -6.39 -5.89
C MET A 101 -8.71 -5.10 -6.72
N ASP A 102 -9.81 -4.46 -7.12
CA ASP A 102 -9.78 -3.18 -7.88
C ASP A 102 -8.92 -2.13 -7.18
N MET A 103 -9.07 -2.03 -5.85
CA MET A 103 -8.29 -1.13 -4.99
C MET A 103 -6.77 -1.33 -5.05
N TYR A 104 -6.29 -2.50 -5.50
CA TYR A 104 -4.88 -2.76 -5.76
C TYR A 104 -4.54 -2.52 -7.23
N VAL A 105 -5.35 -3.06 -8.14
CA VAL A 105 -5.07 -3.02 -9.59
C VAL A 105 -5.02 -1.60 -10.12
N TYR A 106 -6.00 -0.76 -9.78
CA TYR A 106 -6.13 0.58 -10.36
C TYR A 106 -4.95 1.50 -9.98
N PRO A 107 -4.60 1.71 -8.69
CA PRO A 107 -3.49 2.58 -8.32
C PRO A 107 -2.13 2.06 -8.80
N VAL A 108 -1.96 0.73 -8.84
CA VAL A 108 -0.73 0.13 -9.33
C VAL A 108 -0.56 0.36 -10.83
N CYS A 109 -1.63 0.18 -11.63
CA CYS A 109 -1.57 0.46 -13.06
C CYS A 109 -1.35 1.95 -13.36
N GLU A 110 -1.96 2.86 -12.60
CA GLU A 110 -1.73 4.30 -12.73
C GLU A 110 -0.27 4.70 -12.51
N LYS A 111 0.41 4.04 -11.57
CA LYS A 111 1.86 4.24 -11.35
C LYS A 111 2.73 3.52 -12.37
N LEU A 112 2.31 2.35 -12.83
CA LEU A 112 3.04 1.53 -13.80
C LEU A 112 3.06 2.15 -15.19
N ASP A 113 1.98 2.85 -15.55
CA ASP A 113 1.74 3.38 -16.89
C ASP A 113 1.29 4.84 -16.85
N PRO A 114 2.21 5.78 -16.53
CA PRO A 114 1.89 7.21 -16.47
C PRO A 114 1.53 7.81 -17.83
N ASN A 115 1.89 7.14 -18.94
CA ASN A 115 1.65 7.59 -20.30
C ASN A 115 0.33 7.06 -20.89
N GLY A 116 -0.38 6.18 -20.18
CA GLY A 116 -1.71 5.71 -20.56
C GLY A 116 -1.75 4.73 -21.73
N TYR A 117 -0.75 3.85 -21.86
CA TYR A 117 -0.74 2.75 -22.83
C TYR A 117 -1.77 1.64 -22.52
N ILE A 118 -2.12 1.44 -21.25
CA ILE A 118 -3.12 0.47 -20.77
C ILE A 118 -4.51 1.07 -20.95
N ARG A 119 -5.28 0.55 -21.92
CA ARG A 119 -6.61 1.07 -22.26
C ARG A 119 -7.67 0.65 -21.24
N TYR A 120 -7.60 -0.57 -20.72
CA TYR A 120 -8.56 -1.10 -19.76
C TYR A 120 -7.90 -1.89 -18.63
N LYS A 121 -8.53 -1.84 -17.45
CA LYS A 121 -8.08 -2.47 -16.21
C LYS A 121 -9.23 -3.33 -15.66
N LEU A 122 -9.04 -4.63 -15.62
CA LEU A 122 -9.98 -5.61 -15.06
C LEU A 122 -9.36 -6.22 -13.82
N ALA A 123 -10.08 -6.17 -12.69
CA ALA A 123 -9.63 -6.73 -11.43
C ALA A 123 -10.47 -7.97 -11.04
N ARG A 124 -10.36 -8.43 -9.77
CA ARG A 124 -10.98 -9.66 -9.29
C ARG A 124 -12.48 -9.73 -9.59
N GLY A 125 -13.21 -8.62 -9.48
CA GLY A 125 -14.65 -8.58 -9.78
C GLY A 125 -15.01 -8.98 -11.21
N ALA A 126 -14.06 -8.91 -12.14
CA ALA A 126 -14.22 -9.35 -13.53
C ALA A 126 -13.80 -10.81 -13.77
N THR A 127 -13.24 -11.51 -12.78
CA THR A 127 -12.78 -12.90 -12.93
C THR A 127 -13.89 -13.90 -12.66
N LYS A 128 -13.80 -15.09 -13.24
CA LYS A 128 -14.68 -16.21 -12.93
C LYS A 128 -14.12 -16.99 -11.74
N TYR A 129 -14.89 -17.13 -10.67
CA TYR A 129 -14.49 -17.92 -9.50
C TYR A 129 -15.04 -19.34 -9.58
N GLU A 130 -14.16 -20.34 -9.64
CA GLU A 130 -14.52 -21.77 -9.68
C GLU A 130 -13.56 -22.59 -8.83
N ASN A 131 -14.08 -23.51 -8.02
CA ASN A 131 -13.30 -24.45 -7.21
C ASN A 131 -12.20 -23.82 -6.34
N GLY A 132 -12.44 -22.61 -5.81
CA GLY A 132 -11.45 -21.91 -4.98
C GLY A 132 -10.41 -21.08 -5.75
N LYS A 133 -10.53 -20.97 -7.08
CA LYS A 133 -9.58 -20.26 -7.93
C LYS A 133 -10.27 -19.23 -8.83
N HIS A 134 -9.56 -18.15 -9.12
CA HIS A 134 -10.00 -17.12 -10.05
C HIS A 134 -9.41 -17.35 -11.44
N TYR A 135 -10.27 -17.34 -12.45
CA TYR A 135 -9.90 -17.50 -13.84
C TYR A 135 -10.25 -16.24 -14.64
N ARG A 136 -9.40 -15.94 -15.61
CA ARG A 136 -9.63 -14.90 -16.62
C ARG A 136 -10.44 -15.55 -17.74
N ASP A 137 -11.68 -15.12 -17.88
CA ASP A 137 -12.55 -15.58 -18.96
C ASP A 137 -12.44 -14.60 -20.13
N LEU A 138 -11.55 -14.91 -21.07
CA LEU A 138 -11.26 -14.07 -22.23
C LEU A 138 -12.48 -13.96 -23.17
N SER A 139 -13.41 -14.92 -23.12
CA SER A 139 -14.65 -14.88 -23.92
C SER A 139 -15.57 -13.72 -23.53
N LYS A 140 -15.44 -13.21 -22.30
CA LYS A 140 -16.25 -12.09 -21.78
C LYS A 140 -15.67 -10.71 -22.12
N LEU A 141 -14.50 -10.65 -22.76
CA LEU A 141 -13.85 -9.37 -23.11
C LEU A 141 -14.56 -8.60 -24.23
N ASN A 142 -15.60 -9.15 -24.87
CA ASN A 142 -16.25 -8.50 -26.01
C ASN A 142 -15.23 -8.15 -27.13
N ARG A 143 -14.32 -9.09 -27.41
CA ARG A 143 -13.28 -9.03 -28.45
C ARG A 143 -13.31 -10.32 -29.26
N ASP A 144 -12.87 -10.28 -30.52
CA ASP A 144 -12.73 -11.49 -31.33
C ASP A 144 -11.65 -12.41 -30.72
N PRO A 145 -11.99 -13.64 -30.28
CA PRO A 145 -11.02 -14.57 -29.71
C PRO A 145 -9.83 -14.88 -30.62
N LYS A 146 -9.95 -14.71 -31.94
CA LYS A 146 -8.86 -14.88 -32.91
C LYS A 146 -7.77 -13.83 -32.80
N ARG A 147 -8.02 -12.74 -32.04
CA ARG A 147 -7.16 -11.56 -31.93
C ARG A 147 -6.77 -11.23 -30.49
N ILE A 148 -7.01 -12.15 -29.56
CA ILE A 148 -6.64 -12.00 -28.14
C ILE A 148 -5.36 -12.79 -27.87
N LEU A 149 -4.39 -12.16 -27.21
CA LEU A 149 -3.23 -12.83 -26.63
C LEU A 149 -3.21 -12.58 -25.12
N TYR A 150 -3.12 -13.63 -24.31
CA TYR A 150 -3.01 -13.51 -22.85
C TYR A 150 -1.61 -13.86 -22.37
N VAL A 151 -0.82 -12.85 -22.00
CA VAL A 151 0.53 -13.00 -21.47
C VAL A 151 0.48 -13.05 -19.94
N SER A 152 1.00 -14.13 -19.37
CA SER A 152 1.10 -14.28 -17.92
C SER A 152 2.20 -15.26 -17.53
N GLY A 153 2.81 -15.04 -16.36
CA GLY A 153 3.65 -16.03 -15.68
C GLY A 153 2.94 -17.36 -15.43
N ASN A 154 1.61 -17.31 -15.26
CA ASN A 154 0.77 -18.45 -14.92
C ASN A 154 -0.38 -18.62 -15.94
N ALA A 155 -0.11 -18.35 -17.22
CA ALA A 155 -1.14 -18.21 -18.26
C ALA A 155 -2.09 -19.42 -18.38
N PHE A 156 -1.53 -20.63 -18.53
CA PHE A 156 -2.33 -21.86 -18.67
C PHE A 156 -3.11 -22.23 -17.41
N GLU A 157 -2.63 -21.81 -16.24
CA GLU A 157 -3.26 -22.14 -14.96
C GLU A 157 -4.41 -21.18 -14.61
N THR A 158 -4.42 -19.98 -15.19
CA THR A 158 -5.29 -18.87 -14.77
C THR A 158 -6.27 -18.42 -15.85
N SER A 159 -6.25 -19.03 -17.04
CA SER A 159 -7.17 -18.73 -18.15
C SER A 159 -8.14 -19.86 -18.42
N LEU A 160 -9.35 -19.53 -18.92
CA LEU A 160 -10.30 -20.50 -19.45
C LEU A 160 -10.14 -20.78 -20.95
N GLN A 161 -9.30 -20.01 -21.65
CA GLN A 161 -9.02 -20.16 -23.09
C GLN A 161 -7.52 -20.38 -23.30
N PRO A 162 -6.99 -21.58 -22.98
CA PRO A 162 -5.57 -21.88 -23.06
C PRO A 162 -4.97 -21.68 -24.45
N GLU A 163 -5.77 -21.77 -25.51
CA GLU A 163 -5.36 -21.54 -26.89
C GLU A 163 -4.99 -20.08 -27.21
N ASN A 164 -5.32 -19.14 -26.31
CA ASN A 164 -4.93 -17.73 -26.39
C ASN A 164 -3.74 -17.38 -25.48
N CYS A 165 -3.22 -18.34 -24.71
CA CYS A 165 -2.18 -18.10 -23.72
C CYS A 165 -0.77 -17.98 -24.34
N VAL A 166 -0.01 -17.01 -23.85
CA VAL A 166 1.40 -16.80 -24.11
C VAL A 166 2.12 -16.88 -22.75
N PRO A 167 2.58 -18.07 -22.34
CA PRO A 167 3.26 -18.23 -21.06
C PRO A 167 4.62 -17.53 -21.10
N ILE A 168 4.97 -16.84 -20.01
CA ILE A 168 6.32 -16.35 -19.76
C ILE A 168 6.82 -16.87 -18.42
N LYS A 169 8.12 -16.75 -18.15
CA LYS A 169 8.65 -17.06 -16.82
C LYS A 169 8.00 -16.16 -15.76
N PRO A 170 7.45 -16.70 -14.65
CA PRO A 170 7.01 -15.91 -13.51
C PRO A 170 8.15 -15.06 -12.94
N TYR A 171 7.91 -13.78 -12.76
CA TYR A 171 8.89 -12.86 -12.19
C TYR A 171 8.96 -12.98 -10.66
N LYS A 172 10.17 -13.20 -10.12
CA LYS A 172 10.45 -13.39 -8.69
C LYS A 172 11.70 -12.59 -8.25
N LEU A 173 11.80 -11.34 -8.70
CA LEU A 173 12.86 -10.38 -8.32
C LEU A 173 14.25 -10.64 -8.90
N GLU A 174 14.33 -11.38 -10.01
CA GLU A 174 15.58 -11.55 -10.74
C GLU A 174 15.98 -10.23 -11.42
N SER A 175 17.18 -9.73 -11.12
CA SER A 175 17.68 -8.44 -11.66
C SER A 175 18.08 -8.52 -13.13
N ASP A 176 18.34 -9.72 -13.63
CA ASP A 176 18.72 -10.04 -15.00
C ASP A 176 17.53 -10.58 -15.84
N ASP A 177 16.29 -10.42 -15.35
CA ASP A 177 15.10 -10.85 -16.09
C ASP A 177 14.89 -10.02 -17.36
N THR A 178 14.88 -10.70 -18.52
CA THR A 178 14.66 -10.10 -19.84
C THR A 178 13.35 -10.57 -20.49
N ALA A 179 12.53 -11.38 -19.82
CA ALA A 179 11.48 -12.15 -20.48
C ALA A 179 10.42 -11.30 -21.19
N LEU A 180 10.08 -10.12 -20.65
CA LEU A 180 9.16 -9.20 -21.33
C LEU A 180 9.80 -8.62 -22.59
N VAL A 181 11.06 -8.19 -22.51
CA VAL A 181 11.78 -7.60 -23.64
C VAL A 181 12.01 -8.64 -24.74
N ASP A 182 12.37 -9.87 -24.36
CA ASP A 182 12.58 -10.97 -25.31
C ASP A 182 11.30 -11.35 -26.06
N LEU A 183 10.12 -11.08 -25.48
CA LEU A 183 8.83 -11.35 -26.11
C LEU A 183 8.42 -10.28 -27.14
N ILE A 184 8.98 -9.06 -27.07
CA ILE A 184 8.62 -7.94 -27.94
C ILE A 184 8.70 -8.30 -29.44
N PRO A 185 9.79 -8.92 -29.96
CA PRO A 185 9.91 -9.22 -31.39
C PRO A 185 8.78 -10.11 -31.91
N PHE A 186 8.36 -11.10 -31.13
CA PHE A 186 7.26 -11.99 -31.50
C PHE A 186 5.93 -11.22 -31.56
N LEU A 187 5.62 -10.42 -30.53
CA LEU A 187 4.37 -9.65 -30.49
C LEU A 187 4.35 -8.58 -31.59
N GLU A 188 5.44 -7.87 -31.82
CA GLU A 188 5.53 -6.93 -32.93
C GLU A 188 5.35 -7.62 -34.29
N TYR A 189 5.94 -8.80 -34.47
CA TYR A 189 5.74 -9.59 -35.69
C TYR A 189 4.27 -9.97 -35.89
N VAL A 190 3.57 -10.41 -34.84
CA VAL A 190 2.14 -10.71 -34.88
C VAL A 190 1.34 -9.47 -35.29
N ALA A 191 1.58 -8.33 -34.65
CA ALA A 191 0.86 -7.10 -34.97
C ALA A 191 1.08 -6.62 -36.41
N ARG A 192 2.31 -6.71 -36.92
CA ARG A 192 2.67 -6.24 -38.27
C ARG A 192 2.18 -7.16 -39.37
N ASN A 193 2.21 -8.47 -39.15
CA ASN A 193 1.84 -9.47 -40.17
C ASN A 193 0.35 -9.87 -40.09
N GLY A 194 -0.30 -9.63 -38.95
CA GLY A 194 -1.74 -9.76 -38.78
C GLY A 194 -2.31 -11.14 -39.14
N PRO A 195 -1.88 -12.24 -38.49
CA PRO A 195 -2.43 -13.56 -38.77
C PRO A 195 -3.95 -13.58 -38.54
N ALA A 196 -4.72 -14.12 -39.49
CA ALA A 196 -6.18 -14.13 -39.42
C ALA A 196 -6.74 -14.80 -38.15
N ASP A 197 -5.98 -15.75 -37.57
CA ASP A 197 -6.24 -16.34 -36.27
C ASP A 197 -4.90 -16.57 -35.55
N ILE A 198 -4.76 -16.02 -34.35
CA ILE A 198 -3.53 -16.14 -33.56
C ILE A 198 -3.35 -17.54 -32.96
N ARG A 199 -4.44 -18.28 -32.75
CA ARG A 199 -4.44 -19.53 -31.98
C ARG A 199 -3.64 -20.65 -32.67
N PRO A 200 -3.74 -20.86 -34.00
CA PRO A 200 -2.86 -21.80 -34.71
C PRO A 200 -1.38 -21.40 -34.67
N VAL A 201 -1.08 -20.09 -34.66
CA VAL A 201 0.29 -19.59 -34.53
C VAL A 201 0.84 -19.98 -33.16
N LEU A 202 0.10 -19.69 -32.07
CA LEU A 202 0.47 -20.06 -30.70
C LEU A 202 0.60 -21.57 -30.51
N ALA A 203 -0.30 -22.37 -31.10
CA ALA A 203 -0.21 -23.83 -31.08
C ALA A 203 1.11 -24.34 -31.69
N SER A 204 1.69 -23.64 -32.67
CA SER A 204 3.00 -24.01 -33.23
C SER A 204 4.18 -23.84 -32.26
N TYR A 205 3.98 -23.13 -31.14
CA TYR A 205 4.96 -22.92 -30.06
C TYR A 205 4.65 -23.75 -28.81
N GLU A 206 3.64 -24.62 -28.84
CA GLU A 206 3.18 -25.35 -27.65
C GLU A 206 4.34 -26.07 -26.93
N ARG A 207 4.46 -25.88 -25.61
CA ARG A 207 5.53 -26.39 -24.73
C ARG A 207 6.93 -25.83 -24.97
N LYS A 208 7.06 -24.77 -25.75
CA LYS A 208 8.33 -24.05 -25.96
C LYS A 208 8.29 -22.66 -25.36
N ASP A 209 9.46 -22.10 -25.09
CA ASP A 209 9.60 -20.68 -24.80
C ASP A 209 9.38 -19.90 -26.10
N VAL A 210 8.30 -19.12 -26.16
CA VAL A 210 7.85 -18.42 -27.37
C VAL A 210 8.90 -17.44 -27.87
N ALA A 211 9.51 -16.68 -26.96
CA ALA A 211 10.50 -15.67 -27.29
C ALA A 211 11.76 -16.32 -27.89
N LYS A 212 12.30 -17.33 -27.19
CA LYS A 212 13.49 -18.05 -27.62
C LYS A 212 13.28 -18.77 -28.95
N GLU A 213 12.19 -19.52 -29.08
CA GLU A 213 11.87 -20.27 -30.31
C GLU A 213 11.62 -19.31 -31.48
N PHE A 214 10.96 -18.17 -31.27
CA PHE A 214 10.74 -17.18 -32.34
C PHE A 214 12.08 -16.62 -32.85
N LEU A 215 13.02 -16.32 -31.94
CA LEU A 215 14.35 -15.86 -32.31
C LEU A 215 15.12 -16.95 -33.08
N GLU A 216 15.10 -18.20 -32.61
CA GLU A 216 15.75 -19.33 -33.28
C GLU A 216 15.17 -19.55 -34.68
N ARG A 217 13.84 -19.55 -34.84
CA ARG A 217 13.17 -19.63 -36.15
C ARG A 217 13.51 -18.46 -37.06
N SER A 218 13.61 -17.25 -36.52
CA SER A 218 13.96 -16.06 -37.29
C SER A 218 15.40 -16.14 -37.80
N ILE A 219 16.33 -16.63 -36.96
CA ILE A 219 17.72 -16.88 -37.35
C ILE A 219 17.79 -18.01 -38.39
N GLU A 220 17.04 -19.09 -38.22
CA GLU A 220 17.01 -20.20 -39.17
C GLU A 220 16.41 -19.77 -40.52
N TYR A 221 15.32 -19.01 -40.52
CA TYR A 221 14.75 -18.41 -41.72
C TYR A 221 15.75 -17.48 -42.41
N GLN A 222 16.43 -16.62 -41.64
CA GLN A 222 17.51 -15.79 -42.17
C GLN A 222 18.66 -16.65 -42.71
N LYS A 223 19.07 -17.73 -42.04
CA LYS A 223 20.11 -18.65 -42.52
C LYS A 223 19.68 -19.41 -43.77
N TYR A 224 18.42 -19.76 -43.92
CA TYR A 224 17.89 -20.47 -45.09
C TYR A 224 17.85 -19.55 -46.31
N TYR A 225 17.39 -18.31 -46.14
CA TYR A 225 17.39 -17.29 -47.20
C TYR A 225 18.77 -16.64 -47.43
N ASN A 226 19.66 -16.66 -46.45
CA ASN A 226 21.06 -16.25 -46.55
C ASN A 226 22.02 -17.45 -46.69
N SER A 227 21.52 -18.65 -47.00
CA SER A 227 22.34 -19.88 -47.08
C SER A 227 23.21 -19.86 -48.34
N PRO A 228 24.53 -20.07 -48.24
CA PRO A 228 25.46 -20.08 -49.37
C PRO A 228 25.41 -21.40 -50.17
N PHE A 229 24.22 -21.92 -50.48
CA PHE A 229 24.05 -22.67 -51.74
C PHE A 229 24.08 -21.72 -52.95
N ALA A 230 23.98 -20.41 -52.70
CA ALA A 230 24.27 -19.34 -53.66
C ALA A 230 25.77 -18.95 -53.73
N LEU A 231 26.65 -19.51 -52.89
CA LEU A 231 28.09 -19.23 -52.95
C LEU A 231 28.90 -20.50 -52.67
N TYR A 232 29.08 -21.28 -53.74
CA TYR A 232 30.23 -22.15 -53.93
C TYR A 232 31.52 -21.46 -53.41
N VAL A 233 32.43 -22.20 -52.76
CA VAL A 233 33.89 -21.95 -52.58
C VAL A 233 34.39 -22.03 -51.11
N ILE A 234 35.05 -23.17 -50.80
CA ILE A 234 36.30 -23.36 -50.01
C ILE A 234 36.26 -22.88 -48.52
N ILE A 235 36.49 -23.69 -47.47
CA ILE A 235 37.75 -24.33 -47.04
C ILE A 235 37.46 -25.38 -45.96
N THR A 236 38.22 -26.48 -46.03
CA THR A 236 38.26 -27.65 -45.16
C THR A 236 39.09 -27.48 -43.87
N SER A 237 38.68 -28.18 -42.81
CA SER A 237 39.48 -28.83 -41.74
C SER A 237 40.42 -28.02 -40.81
N SER A 238 40.22 -28.20 -39.48
CA SER A 238 41.23 -28.57 -38.45
C SER A 238 41.23 -27.72 -37.16
N SER A 239 41.32 -28.43 -36.02
CA SER A 239 41.93 -28.02 -34.73
C SER A 239 41.00 -27.63 -33.56
N ILE A 240 40.60 -28.63 -32.75
CA ILE A 240 39.77 -28.55 -31.52
C ILE A 240 40.57 -28.25 -30.23
N SER A 241 41.87 -27.94 -30.29
CA SER A 241 42.70 -27.92 -29.07
C SER A 241 42.81 -26.57 -28.33
N LEU A 242 42.49 -25.42 -28.94
CA LEU A 242 42.76 -24.09 -28.35
C LEU A 242 41.67 -23.62 -27.37
N VAL A 243 40.43 -24.07 -27.55
CA VAL A 243 39.26 -23.55 -26.79
C VAL A 243 39.24 -24.04 -25.33
N LYS A 244 39.86 -25.19 -25.03
CA LYS A 244 39.89 -25.75 -23.66
C LYS A 244 40.87 -25.03 -22.72
N HIS A 245 41.91 -24.36 -23.22
CA HIS A 245 42.87 -23.67 -22.35
C HIS A 245 42.43 -22.25 -21.95
N ILE A 246 41.58 -21.62 -22.75
CA ILE A 246 41.09 -20.25 -22.49
C ILE A 246 40.03 -20.25 -21.36
N MET A 247 39.24 -21.33 -21.24
CA MET A 247 38.20 -21.45 -20.21
C MET A 247 38.75 -21.64 -18.78
N THR A 248 39.93 -22.26 -18.61
CA THR A 248 40.50 -22.54 -17.28
C THR A 248 41.18 -21.32 -16.66
N TRP A 249 41.64 -20.36 -17.48
CA TRP A 249 42.28 -19.13 -17.02
C TRP A 249 41.28 -18.06 -16.55
N VAL A 250 40.08 -18.02 -17.12
CA VAL A 250 39.05 -17.01 -16.79
C VAL A 250 38.41 -17.25 -15.41
N LEU A 251 38.44 -18.49 -14.90
CA LEU A 251 37.79 -18.86 -13.64
C LEU A 251 38.58 -18.52 -12.37
N LEU A 252 39.85 -18.09 -12.46
CA LEU A 252 40.71 -17.90 -11.29
C LEU A 252 40.92 -16.45 -10.82
N GLU A 253 40.45 -15.42 -11.54
CA GLU A 253 40.63 -14.00 -11.14
C GLU A 253 39.42 -13.32 -10.46
N LEU A 254 38.28 -13.99 -10.28
CA LEU A 254 37.03 -13.35 -9.85
C LEU A 254 36.66 -13.51 -8.35
N CYS A 255 37.64 -13.71 -7.47
CA CYS A 255 37.38 -13.85 -6.03
C CYS A 255 38.15 -12.83 -5.16
N SER A 256 37.80 -11.56 -5.31
CA SER A 256 37.78 -10.62 -4.17
C SER A 256 36.77 -9.51 -4.49
N VAL A 257 35.79 -9.30 -3.62
CA VAL A 257 34.80 -8.21 -3.78
C VAL A 257 35.54 -6.90 -3.52
N PRO A 258 35.78 -6.02 -4.52
CA PRO A 258 36.55 -4.81 -4.29
C PRO A 258 35.69 -3.80 -3.52
N ALA A 259 36.30 -2.95 -2.70
CA ALA A 259 35.62 -1.85 -2.00
C ALA A 259 34.72 -0.99 -2.92
N ARG A 260 35.07 -0.92 -4.22
CA ARG A 260 34.26 -0.34 -5.29
C ARG A 260 32.86 -0.94 -5.47
N ALA A 261 32.65 -2.24 -5.19
CA ALA A 261 31.33 -2.86 -5.31
C ALA A 261 30.40 -2.45 -4.14
N ILE A 262 30.97 -2.15 -2.97
CA ILE A 262 30.23 -1.62 -1.82
C ILE A 262 29.91 -0.14 -2.04
N GLU A 263 30.86 0.66 -2.54
CA GLU A 263 30.60 2.06 -2.95
C GLU A 263 29.57 2.13 -4.09
N MET A 264 29.67 1.25 -5.10
CA MET A 264 28.71 1.17 -6.19
C MET A 264 27.32 0.71 -5.72
N TYR A 265 27.24 -0.15 -4.71
CA TYR A 265 25.97 -0.53 -4.06
C TYR A 265 25.36 0.64 -3.27
N LEU A 266 26.18 1.43 -2.56
CA LEU A 266 25.72 2.61 -1.82
C LEU A 266 25.28 3.75 -2.78
N GLU A 267 26.01 4.00 -3.86
CA GLU A 267 25.64 4.96 -4.90
C GLU A 267 24.43 4.50 -5.75
N LEU A 268 24.28 3.19 -5.98
CA LEU A 268 23.08 2.63 -6.63
C LEU A 268 21.88 2.74 -5.68
N ARG A 269 22.08 2.50 -4.38
CA ARG A 269 21.05 2.68 -3.36
C ARG A 269 20.59 4.14 -3.26
N GLU A 270 21.52 5.11 -3.22
CA GLU A 270 21.16 6.54 -3.23
C GLU A 270 20.44 6.95 -4.52
N ARG A 271 20.90 6.50 -5.70
CA ARG A 271 20.21 6.79 -6.98
C ARG A 271 18.82 6.14 -7.09
N VAL A 272 18.64 4.95 -6.54
CA VAL A 272 17.34 4.28 -6.45
C VAL A 272 16.45 5.00 -5.44
N GLU A 273 16.98 5.45 -4.30
CA GLU A 273 16.25 6.25 -3.32
C GLU A 273 15.82 7.62 -3.90
N GLU A 274 16.65 8.27 -4.74
CA GLU A 274 16.29 9.49 -5.49
C GLU A 274 15.21 9.25 -6.56
N HIS A 275 15.27 8.15 -7.32
CA HIS A 275 14.24 7.80 -8.31
C HIS A 275 12.92 7.34 -7.68
N VAL A 276 12.96 6.82 -6.45
CA VAL A 276 11.78 6.44 -5.65
C VAL A 276 11.14 7.66 -4.97
N LYS A 277 11.91 8.72 -4.70
CA LYS A 277 11.47 9.92 -3.97
C LYS A 277 10.22 10.55 -4.59
N GLY A 278 10.17 10.65 -5.91
CA GLY A 278 8.99 11.16 -6.65
C GLY A 278 7.72 10.30 -6.57
N PHE A 279 7.83 9.02 -6.19
CA PHE A 279 6.69 8.10 -5.99
C PHE A 279 6.27 7.96 -4.52
N THR A 280 7.04 8.54 -3.59
CA THR A 280 6.85 8.43 -2.14
C THR A 280 6.58 9.75 -1.43
N GLU A 281 6.75 10.89 -2.10
CA GLU A 281 6.29 12.16 -1.58
C GLU A 281 4.75 12.24 -1.67
N PRO A 282 4.08 12.77 -0.64
CA PRO A 282 2.64 12.96 -0.69
C PRO A 282 2.28 13.80 -1.93
N LEU A 283 1.30 13.32 -2.71
CA LEU A 283 0.84 13.90 -3.99
C LEU A 283 0.42 15.38 -3.91
N SER A 284 0.21 15.90 -2.70
CA SER A 284 -0.25 17.27 -2.45
C SER A 284 0.62 17.95 -1.41
N GLU A 285 0.91 19.23 -1.64
CA GLU A 285 1.55 20.10 -0.65
C GLU A 285 0.69 20.32 0.61
N LYS A 286 -0.63 20.16 0.47
CA LYS A 286 -1.62 20.27 1.56
C LYS A 286 -2.37 18.94 1.69
N LEU A 287 -2.18 18.25 2.81
CA LEU A 287 -2.85 16.97 3.11
C LEU A 287 -4.29 17.15 3.58
N LEU A 288 -4.64 18.30 4.17
CA LEU A 288 -5.99 18.61 4.63
C LEU A 288 -6.51 19.88 3.95
N PRO A 289 -7.84 19.99 3.74
CA PRO A 289 -8.46 21.19 3.21
C PRO A 289 -8.30 22.37 4.18
N ASP A 290 -8.53 23.58 3.67
CA ASP A 290 -8.48 24.80 4.48
C ASP A 290 -9.57 24.77 5.56
N LEU A 291 -9.23 25.18 6.79
CA LEU A 291 -10.21 25.39 7.85
C LEU A 291 -11.10 26.58 7.52
N HIS A 292 -12.35 26.55 8.00
CA HIS A 292 -13.23 27.70 7.94
C HIS A 292 -12.57 28.91 8.65
N PRO A 293 -12.74 30.16 8.19
CA PRO A 293 -12.08 31.32 8.80
C PRO A 293 -12.30 31.49 10.31
N SER A 294 -13.44 31.03 10.83
CA SER A 294 -13.73 31.03 12.27
C SER A 294 -12.97 29.97 13.07
N GLU A 295 -12.46 28.93 12.42
CA GLU A 295 -11.78 27.77 13.04
C GLU A 295 -10.25 27.92 13.04
N GLN A 296 -9.67 28.65 12.06
CA GLN A 296 -8.22 28.71 11.80
C GLN A 296 -7.34 29.10 13.00
N ASN A 297 -7.87 29.86 13.96
CA ASN A 297 -7.13 30.32 15.15
C ASN A 297 -7.73 29.84 16.48
N VAL A 298 -8.68 28.91 16.43
CA VAL A 298 -9.43 28.46 17.62
C VAL A 298 -9.22 26.97 17.83
N VAL A 299 -9.32 26.18 16.77
CA VAL A 299 -9.31 24.72 16.84
C VAL A 299 -7.87 24.20 16.98
N TYR A 300 -7.68 23.22 17.87
CA TYR A 300 -6.48 22.41 17.91
C TYR A 300 -6.69 21.14 17.09
N THR A 301 -5.64 20.70 16.40
CA THR A 301 -5.65 19.45 15.63
C THR A 301 -4.96 18.36 16.45
N LEU A 302 -5.72 17.31 16.78
CA LEU A 302 -5.20 16.13 17.47
C LEU A 302 -4.96 15.04 16.43
N VAL A 303 -3.69 14.81 16.13
CA VAL A 303 -3.23 13.79 15.18
C VAL A 303 -2.98 12.50 15.96
N LEU A 304 -3.61 11.41 15.55
CA LEU A 304 -3.53 10.10 16.20
C LEU A 304 -2.96 9.09 15.20
N ASP A 305 -1.94 8.33 15.59
CA ASP A 305 -1.60 7.11 14.84
C ASP A 305 -2.67 6.03 15.09
N LEU A 306 -2.77 5.05 14.20
CA LEU A 306 -3.78 4.01 14.30
C LEU A 306 -3.26 2.79 15.08
N ASN A 307 -2.23 2.13 14.56
CA ASN A 307 -1.68 0.91 15.15
C ASN A 307 -0.80 1.21 16.37
N GLU A 308 -0.90 0.36 17.38
CA GLU A 308 -0.26 0.50 18.71
C GLU A 308 -0.68 1.78 19.48
N THR A 309 -1.65 2.53 18.97
CA THR A 309 -2.14 3.79 19.56
C THR A 309 -3.62 3.70 19.89
N LEU A 310 -4.49 3.54 18.89
CA LEU A 310 -5.95 3.37 19.06
C LEU A 310 -6.38 1.91 19.09
N LEU A 311 -5.57 1.04 18.47
CA LEU A 311 -5.82 -0.39 18.33
C LEU A 311 -4.50 -1.11 18.12
N TYR A 312 -4.55 -2.44 18.19
CA TYR A 312 -3.42 -3.30 17.87
C TYR A 312 -3.86 -4.36 16.86
N THR A 313 -3.03 -4.63 15.87
CA THR A 313 -3.30 -5.70 14.90
C THR A 313 -2.18 -6.73 14.92
N ASP A 314 -2.56 -8.00 15.06
CA ASP A 314 -1.65 -9.13 14.94
C ASP A 314 -2.08 -10.10 13.85
N TRP A 315 -1.12 -10.86 13.37
CA TRP A 315 -1.38 -12.01 12.51
C TRP A 315 -0.93 -13.26 13.24
N LYS A 316 -1.79 -14.27 13.27
CA LYS A 316 -1.44 -15.63 13.72
C LYS A 316 -1.86 -16.64 12.67
N ARG A 317 -1.03 -17.68 12.47
CA ARG A 317 -1.24 -18.72 11.45
C ARG A 317 -2.63 -19.35 11.47
N GLU A 318 -3.17 -19.57 12.66
CA GLU A 318 -4.46 -20.26 12.88
C GLU A 318 -5.67 -19.37 12.59
N ARG A 319 -5.56 -18.05 12.77
CA ARG A 319 -6.71 -17.12 12.78
C ARG A 319 -6.59 -15.93 11.83
N GLY A 320 -5.47 -15.83 11.10
CA GLY A 320 -5.16 -14.71 10.21
C GLY A 320 -4.92 -13.39 10.94
N TRP A 321 -5.13 -12.29 10.21
CA TRP A 321 -5.08 -10.93 10.75
C TRP A 321 -6.27 -10.69 11.69
N ARG A 322 -6.00 -10.15 12.88
CA ARG A 322 -7.00 -9.74 13.84
C ARG A 322 -6.66 -8.35 14.37
N THR A 323 -7.69 -7.52 14.50
CA THR A 323 -7.59 -6.16 15.03
C THR A 323 -8.30 -6.11 16.37
N PHE A 324 -7.63 -5.54 17.36
CA PHE A 324 -8.07 -5.44 18.74
C PHE A 324 -8.13 -3.98 19.14
N LYS A 325 -9.30 -3.56 19.59
CA LYS A 325 -9.54 -2.20 20.05
C LYS A 325 -8.78 -1.94 21.35
N ARG A 326 -8.10 -0.80 21.47
CA ARG A 326 -7.46 -0.41 22.74
C ARG A 326 -8.54 -0.03 23.77
N PRO A 327 -8.42 -0.45 25.04
CA PRO A 327 -9.32 0.00 26.09
C PRO A 327 -9.40 1.53 26.16
N GLY A 328 -10.61 2.06 26.38
CA GLY A 328 -10.85 3.49 26.53
C GLY A 328 -10.88 4.32 25.23
N VAL A 329 -10.62 3.73 24.05
CA VAL A 329 -10.57 4.50 22.79
C VAL A 329 -11.91 5.15 22.43
N ASP A 330 -13.04 4.50 22.72
CA ASP A 330 -14.36 5.07 22.42
C ASP A 330 -14.60 6.33 23.26
N ALA A 331 -14.33 6.26 24.57
CA ALA A 331 -14.46 7.39 25.49
C ALA A 331 -13.47 8.51 25.15
N PHE A 332 -12.26 8.16 24.73
CA PHE A 332 -11.25 9.11 24.28
C PHE A 332 -11.72 9.90 23.05
N LEU A 333 -12.20 9.22 22.01
CA LEU A 333 -12.70 9.86 20.79
C LEU A 333 -13.97 10.69 21.05
N GLU A 334 -14.93 10.13 21.80
CA GLU A 334 -16.18 10.83 22.15
C GLU A 334 -15.92 12.10 22.95
N HIS A 335 -15.02 12.06 23.94
CA HIS A 335 -14.74 13.21 24.78
C HIS A 335 -13.91 14.26 24.05
N LEU A 336 -12.82 13.86 23.40
CA LEU A 336 -11.90 14.81 22.76
C LEU A 336 -12.40 15.32 21.42
N GLY A 337 -13.29 14.60 20.73
CA GLY A 337 -13.93 15.06 19.49
C GLY A 337 -14.77 16.34 19.68
N LYS A 338 -15.12 16.70 20.93
CA LYS A 338 -15.79 17.96 21.27
C LYS A 338 -14.84 19.17 21.27
N PHE A 339 -13.54 18.92 21.40
CA PHE A 339 -12.53 19.96 21.61
C PHE A 339 -11.53 20.06 20.46
N TYR A 340 -11.26 18.95 19.79
CA TYR A 340 -10.21 18.82 18.79
C TYR A 340 -10.78 18.46 17.42
N GLU A 341 -10.12 18.96 16.37
CA GLU A 341 -10.18 18.32 15.07
C GLU A 341 -9.32 17.04 15.14
N ILE A 342 -9.98 15.88 15.20
CA ILE A 342 -9.27 14.60 15.25
C ILE A 342 -8.90 14.14 13.84
N VAL A 343 -7.61 13.85 13.64
CA VAL A 343 -7.06 13.33 12.39
C VAL A 343 -6.34 12.02 12.66
N VAL A 344 -6.76 10.93 12.01
CA VAL A 344 -5.96 9.69 12.03
C VAL A 344 -4.88 9.79 10.95
N TYR A 345 -3.62 9.58 11.32
CA TYR A 345 -2.48 9.64 10.39
C TYR A 345 -1.57 8.41 10.54
N SER A 346 -1.83 7.41 9.70
CA SER A 346 -1.22 6.09 9.78
C SER A 346 -0.35 5.75 8.57
N ASP A 347 0.69 4.94 8.78
CA ASP A 347 1.47 4.29 7.73
C ASP A 347 0.85 2.97 7.26
N GLN A 348 -0.37 2.65 7.67
CA GLN A 348 -1.08 1.52 7.10
C GLN A 348 -1.71 1.92 5.76
N MET A 349 -1.98 0.93 4.91
CA MET A 349 -2.63 1.16 3.61
C MET A 349 -4.04 1.72 3.80
N ASP A 350 -4.52 2.53 2.85
CA ASP A 350 -5.89 3.08 2.87
C ASP A 350 -6.96 1.99 3.05
N MET A 351 -6.74 0.84 2.41
CA MET A 351 -7.58 -0.37 2.52
C MET A 351 -7.77 -0.90 3.93
N TYR A 352 -6.81 -0.61 4.82
CA TYR A 352 -6.87 -0.97 6.22
C TYR A 352 -7.40 0.20 7.05
N VAL A 353 -6.87 1.41 6.84
CA VAL A 353 -7.19 2.59 7.66
C VAL A 353 -8.68 2.94 7.58
N TYR A 354 -9.24 3.01 6.37
CA TYR A 354 -10.61 3.49 6.19
C TYR A 354 -11.67 2.57 6.82
N PRO A 355 -11.72 1.25 6.49
CA PRO A 355 -12.72 0.36 7.07
C PRO A 355 -12.57 0.16 8.58
N VAL A 356 -11.33 0.25 9.09
CA VAL A 356 -11.06 0.13 10.52
C VAL A 356 -11.54 1.37 11.26
N CYS A 357 -11.26 2.58 10.75
CA CYS A 357 -11.76 3.81 11.36
C CYS A 357 -13.30 3.88 11.34
N GLU A 358 -13.95 3.44 10.25
CA GLU A 358 -15.42 3.39 10.18
C GLU A 358 -16.05 2.48 11.23
N LYS A 359 -15.38 1.37 11.58
CA LYS A 359 -15.83 0.48 12.65
C LYS A 359 -15.46 0.98 14.05
N LEU A 360 -14.33 1.66 14.17
CA LEU A 360 -13.83 2.21 15.43
C LEU A 360 -14.66 3.40 15.90
N ASP A 361 -15.12 4.23 14.96
CA ASP A 361 -15.78 5.49 15.22
C ASP A 361 -17.10 5.61 14.43
N PRO A 362 -18.14 4.88 14.84
CA PRO A 362 -19.44 4.92 14.17
C PRO A 362 -20.15 6.28 14.33
N ASN A 363 -19.72 7.11 15.28
CA ASN A 363 -20.32 8.41 15.57
C ASN A 363 -19.64 9.57 14.82
N GLY A 364 -18.53 9.32 14.12
CA GLY A 364 -17.87 10.29 13.23
C GLY A 364 -17.10 11.40 13.93
N TYR A 365 -16.46 11.11 15.07
CA TYR A 365 -15.54 12.04 15.75
C TYR A 365 -14.23 12.28 14.98
N ILE A 366 -13.75 11.33 14.18
CA ILE A 366 -12.56 11.42 13.32
C ILE A 366 -12.93 12.21 12.06
N ARG A 367 -12.40 13.43 11.94
CA ARG A 367 -12.72 14.34 10.81
C ARG A 367 -11.98 13.95 9.53
N TYR A 368 -10.72 13.55 9.64
CA TYR A 368 -9.90 13.17 8.49
C TYR A 368 -9.07 11.90 8.75
N LYS A 369 -8.83 11.15 7.68
CA LYS A 369 -8.09 9.87 7.67
C LYS A 369 -6.98 9.96 6.63
N LEU A 370 -5.74 9.94 7.09
CA LEU A 370 -4.54 9.93 6.26
C LEU A 370 -3.86 8.57 6.42
N ALA A 371 -3.64 7.87 5.32
CA ALA A 371 -2.98 6.57 5.30
C ALA A 371 -1.56 6.67 4.73
N ARG A 372 -0.92 5.53 4.43
CA ARG A 372 0.49 5.46 4.01
C ARG A 372 0.80 6.39 2.84
N GLY A 373 -0.12 6.58 1.89
CA GLY A 373 0.07 7.48 0.75
C GLY A 373 0.33 8.95 1.13
N ALA A 374 -0.04 9.37 2.34
CA ALA A 374 0.22 10.71 2.87
C ALA A 374 1.57 10.85 3.59
N THR A 375 2.19 9.73 3.99
CA THR A 375 3.45 9.73 4.76
C THR A 375 4.67 10.00 3.89
N LYS A 376 5.71 10.61 4.47
CA LYS A 376 7.02 10.75 3.83
C LYS A 376 7.85 9.49 4.08
N TYR A 377 8.38 8.88 3.03
CA TYR A 377 9.23 7.70 3.16
C TYR A 377 10.71 8.09 3.06
N GLU A 378 11.49 7.84 4.12
CA GLU A 378 12.94 8.08 4.14
C GLU A 378 13.65 6.94 4.87
N ASN A 379 14.80 6.49 4.35
CA ASN A 379 15.67 5.49 4.98
C ASN A 379 14.95 4.21 5.44
N GLY A 380 13.96 3.74 4.67
CA GLY A 380 13.22 2.52 5.01
C GLY A 380 12.02 2.71 5.95
N LYS A 381 11.75 3.93 6.41
CA LYS A 381 10.73 4.23 7.41
C LYS A 381 9.72 5.27 6.90
N HIS A 382 8.49 5.16 7.38
CA HIS A 382 7.43 6.12 7.09
C HIS A 382 7.31 7.15 8.21
N TYR A 383 7.41 8.42 7.85
CA TYR A 383 7.28 9.55 8.74
C TYR A 383 6.01 10.33 8.43
N ARG A 384 5.37 10.82 9.50
CA ARG A 384 4.26 11.76 9.43
C ARG A 384 4.86 13.15 9.38
N ASP A 385 4.74 13.79 8.22
CA ASP A 385 5.10 15.20 8.08
C ASP A 385 3.92 16.08 8.48
N LEU A 386 3.93 16.55 9.73
CA LEU A 386 2.88 17.39 10.29
C LEU A 386 2.83 18.77 9.61
N SER A 387 3.94 19.23 9.02
CA SER A 387 3.98 20.51 8.29
C SER A 387 3.07 20.53 7.06
N LYS A 388 2.78 19.34 6.51
CA LYS A 388 1.92 19.16 5.33
C LYS A 388 0.43 19.11 5.67
N LEU A 389 0.04 19.14 6.95
CA LEU A 389 -1.36 19.09 7.36
C LEU A 389 -2.15 20.36 7.06
N ASN A 390 -1.53 21.44 6.57
CA ASN A 390 -2.21 22.72 6.35
C ASN A 390 -2.91 23.21 7.64
N ARG A 391 -2.19 23.10 8.76
CA ARG A 391 -2.61 23.54 10.10
C ARG A 391 -1.46 24.32 10.74
N ASP A 392 -1.77 25.25 11.65
CA ASP A 392 -0.73 25.96 12.40
C ASP A 392 0.03 24.97 13.29
N PRO A 393 1.36 24.77 13.10
CA PRO A 393 2.16 23.85 13.92
C PRO A 393 2.09 24.14 15.42
N LYS A 394 1.76 25.37 15.83
CA LYS A 394 1.57 25.75 17.24
C LYS A 394 0.35 25.09 17.90
N ARG A 395 -0.53 24.49 17.10
CA ARG A 395 -1.82 23.92 17.51
C ARG A 395 -1.98 22.45 17.14
N ILE A 396 -0.90 21.78 16.73
CA ILE A 396 -0.90 20.36 16.39
C ILE A 396 -0.33 19.56 17.56
N LEU A 397 -1.03 18.50 17.97
CA LEU A 397 -0.51 17.49 18.89
C LEU A 397 -0.54 16.13 18.19
N TYR A 398 0.60 15.45 18.11
CA TYR A 398 0.69 14.10 17.54
C TYR A 398 0.85 13.05 18.64
N VAL A 399 -0.23 12.30 18.91
CA VAL A 399 -0.25 11.22 19.89
C VAL A 399 0.01 9.89 19.20
N SER A 400 1.05 9.18 19.63
CA SER A 400 1.37 7.85 19.12
C SER A 400 2.19 7.04 20.13
N GLY A 401 2.03 5.72 20.08
CA GLY A 401 2.93 4.77 20.75
C GLY A 401 4.39 4.95 20.33
N ASN A 402 4.61 5.42 19.10
CA ASN A 402 5.93 5.56 18.47
C ASN A 402 6.13 7.01 17.98
N ALA A 403 5.67 8.01 18.74
CA ALA A 403 5.56 9.40 18.27
C ALA A 403 6.89 10.02 17.81
N PHE A 404 7.94 9.95 18.63
CA PHE A 404 9.26 10.48 18.26
C PHE A 404 9.92 9.71 17.12
N ASP A 405 9.61 8.43 16.99
CA ASP A 405 10.15 7.57 15.96
C ASP A 405 9.52 7.82 14.59
N THR A 406 8.28 8.28 14.55
CA THR A 406 7.46 8.30 13.33
C THR A 406 7.06 9.69 12.87
N SER A 407 7.53 10.75 13.52
CA SER A 407 7.25 12.15 13.18
C SER A 407 8.48 12.88 12.65
N LEU A 408 8.30 13.85 11.76
CA LEU A 408 9.35 14.82 11.38
C LEU A 408 9.40 16.06 12.27
N GLN A 409 8.38 16.27 13.10
CA GLN A 409 8.26 17.40 14.03
C GLN A 409 8.15 16.87 15.47
N PRO A 410 9.28 16.46 16.09
CA PRO A 410 9.29 15.88 17.43
C PRO A 410 8.75 16.83 18.50
N GLU A 411 8.84 18.14 18.29
CA GLU A 411 8.32 19.18 19.19
C GLU A 411 6.79 19.21 19.30
N ASN A 412 6.09 18.52 18.41
CA ASN A 412 4.63 18.33 18.42
C ASN A 412 4.20 16.95 18.96
N CYS A 413 5.16 16.08 19.32
CA CYS A 413 4.88 14.71 19.72
C CYS A 413 4.41 14.61 21.18
N VAL A 414 3.41 13.76 21.38
CA VAL A 414 2.90 13.33 22.68
C VAL A 414 3.03 11.80 22.73
N PRO A 415 4.17 11.27 23.20
CA PRO A 415 4.39 9.84 23.25
C PRO A 415 3.45 9.19 24.29
N ILE A 416 2.90 8.04 23.95
CA ILE A 416 2.22 7.16 24.90
C ILE A 416 2.82 5.77 24.85
N LYS A 417 2.48 4.92 25.82
CA LYS A 417 2.87 3.50 25.77
C LYS A 417 2.29 2.83 24.51
N PRO A 418 3.08 2.12 23.69
CA PRO A 418 2.57 1.27 22.61
C PRO A 418 1.63 0.19 23.16
N TYR A 419 0.46 0.03 22.54
CA TYR A 419 -0.52 -0.98 22.94
C TYR A 419 -0.21 -2.35 22.32
N LYS A 420 -0.14 -3.39 23.15
CA LYS A 420 0.19 -4.78 22.77
C LYS A 420 -0.74 -5.79 23.46
N LEU A 421 -2.04 -5.49 23.52
CA LEU A 421 -3.12 -6.34 24.06
C LEU A 421 -3.19 -6.44 25.59
N GLU A 422 -2.59 -5.50 26.32
CA GLU A 422 -2.73 -5.44 27.77
C GLU A 422 -4.17 -5.07 28.16
N SER A 423 -4.81 -5.90 28.97
CA SER A 423 -6.21 -5.70 29.38
C SER A 423 -6.39 -4.57 30.38
N ASP A 424 -5.33 -4.20 31.09
CA ASP A 424 -5.25 -3.14 32.09
C ASP A 424 -4.65 -1.84 31.52
N ASP A 425 -4.54 -1.71 30.19
CA ASP A 425 -4.03 -0.49 29.56
C ASP A 425 -4.99 0.70 29.79
N THR A 426 -4.48 1.75 30.42
CA THR A 426 -5.22 3.01 30.69
C THR A 426 -4.65 4.21 29.94
N ALA A 427 -3.64 4.05 29.09
CA ALA A 427 -2.81 5.16 28.61
C ALA A 427 -3.59 6.24 27.84
N LEU A 428 -4.61 5.85 27.06
CA LEU A 428 -5.48 6.82 26.38
C LEU A 428 -6.33 7.61 27.39
N VAL A 429 -6.91 6.92 28.37
CA VAL A 429 -7.78 7.52 29.39
C VAL A 429 -6.98 8.47 30.27
N ASP A 430 -5.78 8.04 30.69
CA ASP A 430 -4.89 8.84 31.55
C ASP A 430 -4.41 10.12 30.85
N LEU A 431 -4.37 10.14 29.51
CA LEU A 431 -3.97 11.31 28.73
C LEU A 431 -5.10 12.35 28.58
N ILE A 432 -6.37 11.97 28.76
CA ILE A 432 -7.53 12.86 28.57
C ILE A 432 -7.41 14.16 29.39
N PRO A 433 -7.09 14.15 30.70
CA PRO A 433 -7.04 15.36 31.51
C PRO A 433 -6.04 16.40 30.98
N PHE A 434 -4.89 15.95 30.49
CA PHE A 434 -3.89 16.83 29.90
C PHE A 434 -4.39 17.46 28.60
N LEU A 435 -4.96 16.65 27.70
CA LEU A 435 -5.48 17.14 26.42
C LEU A 435 -6.68 18.08 26.61
N GLU A 436 -7.58 17.78 27.55
CA GLU A 436 -8.67 18.69 27.88
C GLU A 436 -8.16 20.01 28.48
N TYR A 437 -7.16 19.95 29.37
CA TYR A 437 -6.52 21.14 29.92
C TYR A 437 -5.93 22.03 28.82
N VAL A 438 -5.23 21.44 27.85
CA VAL A 438 -4.68 22.18 26.70
C VAL A 438 -5.79 22.87 25.91
N ALA A 439 -6.87 22.15 25.57
CA ALA A 439 -7.98 22.71 24.80
C ALA A 439 -8.69 23.86 25.55
N ARG A 440 -8.87 23.74 26.86
CA ARG A 440 -9.58 24.74 27.67
C ARG A 440 -8.74 25.98 27.96
N ASN A 441 -7.44 25.82 28.18
CA ASN A 441 -6.56 26.95 28.52
C ASN A 441 -5.94 27.60 27.29
N GLY A 442 -5.92 26.90 26.15
CA GLY A 442 -5.55 27.45 24.84
C GLY A 442 -4.16 28.09 24.79
N PRO A 443 -3.07 27.38 25.13
CA PRO A 443 -1.73 27.95 25.04
C PRO A 443 -1.43 28.41 23.61
N ALA A 444 -0.92 29.64 23.46
CA ALA A 444 -0.65 30.24 22.14
C ALA A 444 0.30 29.40 21.26
N ASP A 445 1.17 28.62 21.89
CA ASP A 445 2.01 27.62 21.25
C ASP A 445 2.11 26.39 22.16
N ILE A 446 1.75 25.21 21.64
CA ILE A 446 1.77 23.97 22.40
C ILE A 446 3.18 23.43 22.61
N ARG A 447 4.13 23.77 21.73
CA ARG A 447 5.46 23.15 21.69
C ARG A 447 6.30 23.46 22.95
N PRO A 448 6.32 24.70 23.49
CA PRO A 448 6.97 24.97 24.78
C PRO A 448 6.33 24.23 25.96
N VAL A 449 5.01 24.01 25.90
CA VAL A 449 4.30 23.23 26.92
C VAL A 449 4.79 21.80 26.88
N LEU A 450 4.81 21.16 25.70
CA LEU A 450 5.31 19.80 25.50
C LEU A 450 6.79 19.64 25.87
N ALA A 451 7.62 20.63 25.54
CA ALA A 451 9.04 20.64 25.94
C ALA A 451 9.21 20.57 27.47
N SER A 452 8.27 21.11 28.26
CA SER A 452 8.31 20.99 29.73
C SER A 452 8.07 19.56 30.25
N TYR A 453 7.59 18.64 29.39
CA TYR A 453 7.36 17.23 29.69
C TYR A 453 8.39 16.30 29.03
N GLU A 454 9.46 16.85 28.44
CA GLU A 454 10.46 16.04 27.71
C GLU A 454 11.01 14.91 28.61
N ARG A 455 11.08 13.69 28.05
CA ARG A 455 11.53 12.45 28.74
C ARG A 455 10.69 12.04 29.95
N LYS A 456 9.49 12.57 30.11
CA LYS A 456 8.53 12.20 31.15
C LYS A 456 7.28 11.59 30.53
N ASP A 457 6.56 10.79 31.31
CA ASP A 457 5.21 10.38 30.97
C ASP A 457 4.28 11.59 31.15
N VAL A 458 3.68 12.08 30.05
CA VAL A 458 2.89 13.31 30.03
C VAL A 458 1.69 13.21 30.97
N ALA A 459 0.98 12.08 30.94
CA ALA A 459 -0.22 11.86 31.75
C ALA A 459 0.12 11.85 33.24
N LYS A 460 1.12 11.04 33.62
CA LYS A 460 1.56 10.91 35.01
C LYS A 460 2.09 12.23 35.57
N GLU A 461 2.98 12.89 34.85
CA GLU A 461 3.56 14.17 35.27
C GLU A 461 2.50 15.26 35.35
N PHE A 462 1.53 15.30 34.42
CA PHE A 462 0.44 16.27 34.48
C PHE A 462 -0.42 16.08 35.73
N LEU A 463 -0.71 14.82 36.09
CA LEU A 463 -1.44 14.51 37.31
C LEU A 463 -0.65 14.93 38.56
N GLU A 464 0.65 14.61 38.62
CA GLU A 464 1.53 14.99 39.74
C GLU A 464 1.61 16.53 39.89
N ARG A 465 1.80 17.27 38.80
CA ARG A 465 1.79 18.74 38.78
C ARG A 465 0.44 19.30 39.22
N SER A 466 -0.66 18.69 38.80
CA SER A 466 -2.01 19.13 39.16
C SER A 466 -2.26 18.95 40.66
N ILE A 467 -1.80 17.83 41.24
CA ILE A 467 -1.85 17.59 42.69
C ILE A 467 -0.97 18.62 43.42
N GLU A 468 0.26 18.84 42.95
CA GLU A 468 1.17 19.81 43.57
C GLU A 468 0.63 21.24 43.52
N TYR A 469 0.03 21.66 42.41
CA TYR A 469 -0.64 22.95 42.28
C TYR A 469 -1.83 23.09 43.24
N GLN A 470 -2.54 22.00 43.50
CA GLN A 470 -3.67 21.96 44.44
C GLN A 470 -3.23 21.91 45.91
N LYS A 471 -2.04 21.38 46.25
CA LYS A 471 -1.56 21.30 47.64
C LYS A 471 -1.60 22.63 48.41
N PRO A 472 -1.03 23.76 47.92
CA PRO A 472 -1.10 25.03 48.64
C PRO A 472 -2.53 25.61 48.68
N VAL A 473 -3.35 25.33 47.65
CA VAL A 473 -4.77 25.71 47.64
C VAL A 473 -5.51 24.96 48.74
N LEU A 474 -5.34 23.64 48.85
CA LEU A 474 -5.94 22.80 49.88
C LEU A 474 -5.42 23.12 51.28
N ALA A 475 -4.11 23.34 51.43
CA ALA A 475 -3.50 23.78 52.69
C ALA A 475 -4.00 25.17 53.14
N SER A 476 -4.42 26.03 52.20
CA SER A 476 -5.06 27.30 52.56
C SER A 476 -6.43 27.13 53.23
N TYR A 477 -7.06 25.97 53.05
CA TYR A 477 -8.33 25.58 53.68
C TYR A 477 -8.17 24.73 54.95
N GLU A 478 -6.99 24.15 55.23
CA GLU A 478 -6.78 23.19 56.33
C GLU A 478 -7.02 23.72 57.75
N ARG A 479 -7.35 25.01 57.92
CA ARG A 479 -7.77 25.60 59.21
C ARG A 479 -8.96 26.55 59.09
N LYS A 480 -9.74 26.45 58.01
CA LYS A 480 -10.85 27.36 57.71
C LYS A 480 -12.10 26.58 57.34
N ASP A 481 -13.26 27.17 57.61
CA ASP A 481 -14.54 26.63 57.16
C ASP A 481 -14.62 26.74 55.64
N VAL A 482 -14.46 25.59 54.97
CA VAL A 482 -14.37 25.48 53.51
C VAL A 482 -15.59 26.07 52.81
N ALA A 483 -16.79 25.89 53.38
CA ALA A 483 -18.02 26.40 52.80
C ALA A 483 -18.08 27.93 52.88
N LYS A 484 -17.66 28.49 54.02
CA LYS A 484 -17.63 29.94 54.24
C LYS A 484 -16.59 30.64 53.37
N GLU A 485 -15.38 30.09 53.26
CA GLU A 485 -14.30 30.68 52.48
C GLU A 485 -14.55 30.61 50.96
N PHE A 486 -15.19 29.53 50.48
CA PHE A 486 -15.62 29.42 49.09
C PHE A 486 -16.69 30.46 48.74
N LEU A 487 -17.65 30.70 49.64
CA LEU A 487 -18.68 31.73 49.49
C LEU A 487 -18.07 33.14 49.47
N GLU A 488 -17.16 33.43 50.40
CA GLU A 488 -16.47 34.73 50.51
C GLU A 488 -15.62 35.03 49.27
N ARG A 489 -14.85 34.05 48.78
CA ARG A 489 -14.05 34.21 47.55
C ARG A 489 -14.91 34.30 46.29
N SER A 490 -16.04 33.59 46.23
CA SER A 490 -17.02 33.70 45.13
C SER A 490 -17.65 35.09 45.09
N ILE A 491 -18.02 35.64 46.25
CA ILE A 491 -18.53 37.02 46.38
C ILE A 491 -17.46 38.04 45.97
N GLU A 492 -16.20 37.84 46.36
CA GLU A 492 -15.08 38.71 46.01
C GLU A 492 -14.75 38.65 44.51
N TYR A 493 -14.80 37.46 43.90
CA TYR A 493 -14.67 37.27 42.46
C TYR A 493 -15.81 37.95 41.69
N GLN A 494 -17.07 37.81 42.14
CA GLN A 494 -18.20 38.51 41.54
C GLN A 494 -18.08 40.03 41.67
N LYS A 495 -17.57 40.56 42.80
CA LYS A 495 -17.27 41.99 42.96
C LYS A 495 -16.19 42.47 41.99
N ARG A 496 -15.12 41.69 41.77
CA ARG A 496 -14.08 42.00 40.77
C ARG A 496 -14.63 42.02 39.35
N MET A 497 -15.48 41.05 39.01
CA MET A 497 -16.12 40.98 37.68
C MET A 497 -17.15 42.11 37.46
N GLN A 498 -17.86 42.56 38.51
CA GLN A 498 -18.72 43.74 38.46
C GLN A 498 -17.91 45.05 38.35
N GLY A 499 -16.77 45.16 39.03
CA GLY A 499 -15.86 46.30 38.91
C GLY A 499 -15.25 46.44 37.50
N GLN A 500 -14.90 45.33 36.86
CA GLN A 500 -14.45 45.32 35.46
C GLN A 500 -15.57 45.68 34.47
N ARG A 501 -16.84 45.37 34.78
CA ARG A 501 -18.00 45.82 33.98
C ARG A 501 -18.26 47.33 34.09
N GLN A 502 -18.00 47.95 35.25
CA GLN A 502 -18.12 49.41 35.40
C GLN A 502 -17.01 50.20 34.68
N GLY A 503 -15.83 49.60 34.46
CA GLY A 503 -14.73 50.21 33.69
C GLY A 503 -14.95 50.29 32.17
N ARG A 504 -16.07 49.74 31.65
CA ARG A 504 -16.46 49.78 30.23
C ARG A 504 -17.75 50.59 29.99
N LEU A 505 -18.07 51.57 30.85
CA LEU A 505 -18.99 52.64 30.44
C LEU A 505 -18.23 53.61 29.53
N TRP A 506 -18.53 53.52 28.25
CA TRP A 506 -18.15 54.45 27.20
C TRP A 506 -18.33 55.89 27.68
N ARG A 507 -17.22 56.65 27.75
CA ARG A 507 -17.29 58.10 27.64
C ARG A 507 -17.86 58.40 26.25
N ARG A 508 -18.99 59.09 26.24
CA ARG A 508 -19.72 59.57 25.06
C ARG A 508 -18.82 60.33 24.10
#